data_AF-A0A958CS35-F1
#
_entry.id   AF-A0A958CS35-F1
#
_cell.length_a   1.000
_cell.length_b   1.000
_cell.length_c   1.000
_cell.angle_alpha   90.00
_cell.angle_beta   90.00
_cell.angle_gamma   90.00
#
_symmetry.space_group_name_H-M   'P 1'
#
loop_
_entity.id
_entity.type
_entity.pdbx_description
1 polymer ?
#
loop_
_entity_poly.entity_id
_entity_poly.type
_entity_poly.pdbx_seq_one_letter_code
_entity_poly.pdbx_strand_id
1 'polypeptide(L)'
;WRQRQLPDRWIDAVFHVAVAAAAMVMTTAVALPLWDLLRPLLGNLQYPWRFLLVESVGLMGAAAALPALLPKVRPAYLIAATVVLAMLVALPGLRVEPLPLSPVDQWLPDRMWQEDAAAGQVGATWTGEFLPLTVGEQRWALGRPRDGAIDGQPLQPTPQVALDQVTYDGLTAAVSSEAPWSLRLHQFHLPGWNATVDGAAAPTYPTGELGLVTVDLPAGEHSVRLAFGDTAAQQAGAVISLAGLAAWLALVWLRGRQRSLRATSVVVGVLALLLAANSLGAGQTSWTPQPANAAIEDVAILVATDARTLSDLNVAEVTLYWQALRETSQDYKAFVHLLGADGSVIAQQDGDPVGGFTPTTRWRPGEIIADRHVISLPPDLPPGEYSLRAGMYQTDPPRNLTIDPATPDDRVDIGTLEIAGQR
;
A
#
# COMPACT_ATOMS: atom_id res chain seq x y z
N TRP A 1 28.95 7.58 -57.25
CA TRP A 1 28.66 8.77 -56.42
C TRP A 1 27.36 9.51 -56.78
N ARG A 2 26.36 8.82 -57.37
CA ARG A 2 24.95 9.25 -57.27
C ARG A 2 24.31 8.37 -56.20
N GLN A 3 24.31 8.86 -54.97
CA GLN A 3 23.67 8.17 -53.85
C GLN A 3 22.19 8.01 -54.16
N ARG A 4 21.73 6.75 -54.19
CA ARG A 4 20.33 6.41 -54.00
C ARG A 4 19.98 6.84 -52.57
N GLN A 5 19.50 8.05 -52.39
CA GLN A 5 18.85 8.44 -51.15
C GLN A 5 17.61 7.54 -51.02
N LEU A 6 17.56 6.75 -49.95
CA LEU A 6 16.34 6.08 -49.55
C LEU A 6 15.24 7.14 -49.45
N PRO A 7 14.05 6.93 -50.04
CA PRO A 7 12.93 7.86 -49.84
C PRO A 7 12.73 8.09 -48.33
N ASP A 8 12.54 9.33 -47.86
CA ASP A 8 12.50 9.70 -46.43
C ASP A 8 11.72 8.71 -45.54
N ARG A 9 10.60 8.18 -46.04
CA ARG A 9 9.78 7.11 -45.41
C ARG A 9 10.52 5.83 -45.00
N TRP A 10 11.63 5.47 -45.67
CA TRP A 10 12.45 4.31 -45.31
C TRP A 10 13.47 4.65 -44.23
N ILE A 11 13.90 5.90 -44.13
CA ILE A 11 14.86 6.34 -43.12
C ILE A 11 14.20 6.22 -41.74
N ASP A 12 12.96 6.66 -41.61
CA ASP A 12 12.19 6.56 -40.35
C ASP A 12 11.98 5.10 -39.92
N ALA A 13 11.58 4.23 -40.85
CA ALA A 13 11.38 2.81 -40.57
C ALA A 13 12.68 2.11 -40.16
N VAL A 14 13.77 2.36 -40.89
CA VAL A 14 15.09 1.77 -40.61
C VAL A 14 15.63 2.27 -39.27
N PHE A 15 15.47 3.55 -38.96
CA PHE A 15 15.85 4.12 -37.67
C PHE A 15 15.13 3.41 -36.52
N HIS A 16 13.81 3.31 -36.60
CA HIS A 16 13.00 2.69 -35.54
C HIS A 16 13.27 1.19 -35.37
N VAL A 17 13.49 0.45 -36.47
CA VAL A 17 13.92 -0.95 -36.42
C VAL A 17 15.32 -1.08 -35.80
N ALA A 18 16.25 -0.18 -36.12
CA ALA A 18 17.58 -0.18 -35.54
C ALA A 18 17.56 0.11 -34.03
N VAL A 19 16.70 1.04 -33.58
CA VAL A 19 16.48 1.30 -32.15
C VAL A 19 15.95 0.06 -31.45
N ALA A 20 14.92 -0.61 -32.03
CA ALA A 20 14.37 -1.83 -31.46
C ALA A 20 15.41 -2.96 -31.39
N ALA A 21 16.16 -3.18 -32.48
CA ALA A 21 17.19 -4.21 -32.53
C ALA A 21 18.33 -3.94 -31.53
N ALA A 22 18.79 -2.68 -31.42
CA ALA A 22 19.82 -2.31 -30.44
C ALA A 22 19.33 -2.52 -29.00
N ALA A 23 18.09 -2.13 -28.71
CA ALA A 23 17.47 -2.35 -27.42
C ALA A 23 17.34 -3.84 -27.09
N MET A 24 16.92 -4.67 -28.05
CA MET A 24 16.87 -6.12 -27.92
C MET A 24 18.25 -6.70 -27.62
N VAL A 25 19.31 -6.27 -28.31
CA VAL A 25 20.68 -6.75 -28.02
C VAL A 25 21.06 -6.46 -26.57
N MET A 26 20.70 -5.29 -26.05
CA MET A 26 20.97 -4.89 -24.66
C MET A 26 20.26 -5.77 -23.61
N THR A 27 19.20 -6.51 -23.97
CA THR A 27 18.53 -7.47 -23.06
C THR A 27 19.21 -8.85 -23.02
N THR A 28 20.16 -9.12 -23.92
CA THR A 28 20.81 -10.42 -24.07
C THR A 28 22.21 -10.47 -23.46
N ALA A 29 22.72 -11.68 -23.21
CA ALA A 29 24.09 -11.90 -22.73
C ALA A 29 25.18 -11.36 -23.69
N VAL A 30 24.86 -11.15 -24.97
CA VAL A 30 25.80 -10.60 -25.96
C VAL A 30 26.27 -9.19 -25.58
N ALA A 31 25.42 -8.41 -24.89
CA ALA A 31 25.74 -7.06 -24.47
C ALA A 31 26.56 -6.97 -23.17
N LEU A 32 26.91 -8.09 -22.52
CA LEU A 32 27.63 -8.09 -21.24
C LEU A 32 28.89 -7.21 -21.22
N PRO A 33 29.77 -7.24 -22.24
CA PRO A 33 30.96 -6.36 -22.25
C PRO A 33 30.61 -4.87 -22.23
N LEU A 34 29.50 -4.48 -22.87
CA LEU A 34 29.03 -3.10 -22.89
C LEU A 34 28.38 -2.71 -21.56
N TRP A 35 27.65 -3.63 -20.92
CA TRP A 35 27.14 -3.46 -19.56
C TRP A 35 28.26 -3.29 -18.53
N ASP A 36 29.34 -4.06 -18.66
CA ASP A 36 30.51 -3.93 -17.79
C ASP A 36 31.21 -2.59 -17.98
N LEU A 37 31.38 -2.15 -19.23
CA LEU A 37 31.95 -0.84 -19.56
C LEU A 37 31.12 0.31 -19.00
N LEU A 38 29.79 0.22 -19.11
CA LEU A 38 28.84 1.27 -18.71
C LEU A 38 28.28 1.09 -17.30
N ARG A 39 28.83 0.17 -16.51
CA ARG A 39 28.35 -0.18 -15.17
C ARG A 39 28.10 1.03 -14.25
N PRO A 40 28.93 2.09 -14.22
CA PRO A 40 28.68 3.25 -13.37
C PRO A 40 27.39 4.03 -13.72
N LEU A 41 26.96 3.97 -14.98
CA LEU A 41 25.75 4.63 -15.48
C LEU A 41 24.56 3.67 -15.48
N LEU A 42 24.70 2.51 -16.13
CA LEU A 42 23.63 1.54 -16.33
C LEU A 42 23.35 0.69 -15.09
N GLY A 43 24.30 0.57 -14.15
CA GLY A 43 24.10 -0.15 -12.89
C GLY A 43 22.98 0.47 -12.04
N ASN A 44 22.76 1.78 -12.15
CA ASN A 44 21.65 2.49 -11.48
C ASN A 44 20.30 2.28 -12.18
N LEU A 45 20.32 1.93 -13.47
CA LEU A 45 19.10 1.68 -14.24
C LEU A 45 18.49 0.31 -13.92
N GLN A 46 19.15 -0.55 -13.14
CA GLN A 46 18.69 -1.87 -12.69
C GLN A 46 17.97 -2.72 -13.76
N TYR A 47 18.66 -3.79 -14.16
CA TYR A 47 18.21 -4.90 -15.00
C TYR A 47 18.15 -4.64 -16.53
N PRO A 48 18.60 -5.60 -17.35
CA PRO A 48 18.56 -5.49 -18.82
C PRO A 48 17.15 -5.31 -19.42
N TRP A 49 16.11 -5.82 -18.76
CA TRP A 49 14.73 -5.75 -19.28
C TRP A 49 14.15 -4.34 -19.38
N ARG A 50 14.77 -3.30 -18.79
CA ARG A 50 14.33 -1.92 -19.03
C ARG A 50 14.50 -1.48 -20.48
N PHE A 51 15.38 -2.13 -21.24
CA PHE A 51 15.49 -1.89 -22.68
C PHE A 51 14.26 -2.36 -23.45
N LEU A 52 13.39 -3.21 -22.88
CA LEU A 52 12.10 -3.58 -23.50
C LEU A 52 11.19 -2.35 -23.71
N LEU A 53 11.31 -1.31 -22.88
CA LEU A 53 10.58 -0.05 -23.08
C LEU A 53 11.08 0.67 -24.34
N VAL A 54 12.41 0.80 -24.48
CA VAL A 54 13.05 1.42 -25.66
C VAL A 54 12.74 0.61 -26.91
N GLU A 55 12.76 -0.72 -26.79
CA GLU A 55 12.37 -1.64 -27.85
C GLU A 55 10.92 -1.42 -28.28
N SER A 56 9.99 -1.32 -27.33
CA SER A 56 8.57 -1.07 -27.61
C SER A 56 8.36 0.24 -28.36
N VAL A 57 9.07 1.32 -27.96
CA VAL A 57 9.02 2.61 -28.68
C VAL A 57 9.58 2.49 -30.10
N GLY A 58 10.68 1.76 -30.28
CA GLY A 58 11.23 1.45 -31.60
C GLY A 58 10.22 0.68 -32.47
N LEU A 59 9.62 -0.38 -31.94
CA LEU A 59 8.63 -1.19 -32.65
C LEU A 59 7.36 -0.40 -32.98
N MET A 60 6.90 0.50 -32.10
CA MET A 60 5.77 1.39 -32.37
C MET A 60 6.06 2.32 -33.55
N GLY A 61 7.25 2.93 -33.60
CA GLY A 61 7.65 3.77 -34.73
C GLY A 61 7.76 2.98 -36.04
N ALA A 62 8.32 1.76 -35.98
CA ALA A 62 8.40 0.87 -37.14
C ALA A 62 7.00 0.46 -37.64
N ALA A 63 6.08 0.15 -36.72
CA ALA A 63 4.70 -0.17 -37.04
C ALA A 63 3.94 1.03 -37.62
N ALA A 64 4.16 2.24 -37.10
CA ALA A 64 3.58 3.48 -37.63
C ALA A 64 4.07 3.80 -39.05
N ALA A 65 5.25 3.33 -39.44
CA ALA A 65 5.79 3.48 -40.79
C ALA A 65 5.24 2.45 -41.79
N LEU A 66 4.67 1.33 -41.35
CA LEU A 66 4.14 0.26 -42.24
C LEU A 66 3.15 0.76 -43.31
N PRO A 67 2.19 1.65 -43.02
CA PRO A 67 1.29 2.20 -44.04
C PRO A 67 2.02 2.95 -45.16
N ALA A 68 3.13 3.63 -44.85
CA ALA A 68 3.92 4.37 -45.84
C ALA A 68 4.76 3.44 -46.73
N LEU A 69 5.13 2.26 -46.22
CA LEU A 69 5.86 1.20 -46.92
C LEU A 69 4.93 0.32 -47.76
N LEU A 70 3.67 0.15 -47.34
CA LEU A 70 2.64 -0.65 -48.01
C LEU A 70 1.45 0.21 -48.46
N PRO A 71 1.65 1.22 -49.34
CA PRO A 71 0.63 2.23 -49.66
C PRO A 71 -0.63 1.67 -50.33
N LYS A 72 -0.59 0.43 -50.82
CA LYS A 72 -1.73 -0.26 -51.44
C LYS A 72 -2.62 -0.97 -50.43
N VAL A 73 -2.19 -1.09 -49.17
CA VAL A 73 -2.94 -1.77 -48.11
C VAL A 73 -3.53 -0.72 -47.19
N ARG A 74 -4.81 -0.86 -46.85
CA ARG A 74 -5.41 0.04 -45.86
C ARG A 74 -4.74 -0.17 -44.50
N PRO A 75 -4.34 0.91 -43.79
CA PRO A 75 -3.67 0.81 -42.48
C PRO A 75 -4.41 -0.08 -41.48
N ALA A 76 -5.75 -0.04 -41.48
CA ALA A 76 -6.59 -0.85 -40.61
C ALA A 76 -6.37 -2.36 -40.77
N TYR A 77 -6.11 -2.85 -42.00
CA TYR A 77 -5.86 -4.27 -42.22
C TYR A 77 -4.47 -4.70 -41.74
N LEU A 78 -3.48 -3.81 -41.85
CA LEU A 78 -2.14 -4.06 -41.32
C LEU A 78 -2.18 -4.15 -39.79
N ILE A 79 -2.85 -3.19 -39.13
CA ILE A 79 -3.03 -3.20 -37.68
C ILE A 79 -3.76 -4.47 -37.23
N ALA A 80 -4.88 -4.82 -37.89
CA ALA A 80 -5.63 -6.02 -37.56
C ALA A 80 -4.79 -7.30 -37.73
N ALA A 81 -4.05 -7.42 -38.84
CA ALA A 81 -3.19 -8.57 -39.09
C ALA A 81 -2.06 -8.69 -38.06
N THR A 82 -1.43 -7.57 -37.68
CA THR A 82 -0.37 -7.55 -36.65
C THR A 82 -0.91 -7.95 -35.28
N VAL A 83 -2.08 -7.42 -34.88
CA VAL A 83 -2.72 -7.80 -33.60
C VAL A 83 -3.08 -9.28 -33.60
N VAL A 84 -3.70 -9.78 -34.67
CA VAL A 84 -4.07 -11.21 -34.79
C VAL A 84 -2.83 -12.09 -34.75
N LEU A 85 -1.77 -11.74 -35.47
CA LEU A 85 -0.52 -12.51 -35.45
C LEU A 85 0.12 -12.52 -34.06
N ALA A 86 0.17 -11.36 -33.39
CA ALA A 86 0.67 -11.26 -32.01
C ALA A 86 -0.13 -12.15 -31.06
N MET A 87 -1.46 -12.16 -31.17
CA MET A 87 -2.33 -13.04 -30.38
C MET A 87 -2.09 -14.52 -30.71
N LEU A 88 -1.97 -14.89 -31.98
CA LEU A 88 -1.72 -16.28 -32.39
C LEU A 88 -0.35 -16.81 -31.94
N VAL A 89 0.65 -15.94 -31.80
CA VAL A 89 1.97 -16.29 -31.27
C VAL A 89 1.96 -16.37 -29.74
N ALA A 90 1.31 -15.40 -29.08
CA ALA A 90 1.34 -15.30 -27.61
C ALA A 90 0.38 -16.26 -26.91
N LEU A 91 -0.86 -16.42 -27.40
CA LEU A 91 -1.91 -17.19 -26.72
C LEU A 91 -1.60 -18.68 -26.53
N PRO A 92 -1.03 -19.41 -27.51
CA PRO A 92 -0.73 -20.83 -27.31
C PRO A 92 0.33 -21.10 -26.25
N GLY A 93 1.21 -20.13 -25.97
CA GLY A 93 2.20 -20.20 -24.90
C GLY A 93 1.65 -19.80 -23.53
N LEU A 94 0.46 -19.19 -23.48
CA LEU A 94 -0.16 -18.71 -22.26
C LEU A 94 -0.79 -19.90 -21.51
N ARG A 95 -0.02 -20.49 -20.59
CA ARG A 95 -0.56 -21.47 -19.64
C ARG A 95 -1.29 -20.72 -18.54
N VAL A 96 -2.61 -20.55 -18.70
CA VAL A 96 -3.46 -20.03 -17.64
C VAL A 96 -3.80 -21.19 -16.72
N GLU A 97 -3.05 -21.30 -15.64
CA GLU A 97 -3.38 -22.20 -14.53
C GLU A 97 -4.08 -21.35 -13.46
N PRO A 98 -5.40 -21.45 -13.30
CA PRO A 98 -6.11 -20.65 -12.32
C PRO A 98 -5.62 -21.05 -10.92
N LEU A 99 -5.16 -20.07 -10.15
CA LEU A 99 -4.88 -20.28 -8.73
C LEU A 99 -6.20 -20.62 -8.02
N PRO A 100 -6.24 -21.64 -7.16
CA PRO A 100 -7.44 -22.03 -6.42
C PRO A 100 -7.68 -21.06 -5.26
N LEU A 101 -8.02 -19.81 -5.56
CA LEU A 101 -8.29 -18.76 -4.58
C LEU A 101 -9.79 -18.71 -4.27
N SER A 102 -10.15 -18.70 -2.98
CA SER A 102 -11.52 -18.38 -2.58
C SER A 102 -11.87 -16.94 -2.98
N PRO A 103 -13.16 -16.55 -3.08
CA PRO A 103 -13.53 -15.16 -3.30
C PRO A 103 -12.90 -14.22 -2.26
N VAL A 104 -12.83 -14.66 -1.00
CA VAL A 104 -12.20 -13.91 0.11
C VAL A 104 -10.72 -13.66 -0.17
N ASP A 105 -9.98 -14.71 -0.58
CA ASP A 105 -8.55 -14.61 -0.90
C ASP A 105 -8.25 -13.68 -2.09
N GLN A 106 -9.21 -13.47 -2.98
CA GLN A 106 -9.05 -12.57 -4.14
C GLN A 106 -9.20 -11.09 -3.77
N TRP A 107 -9.98 -10.79 -2.73
CA TRP A 107 -10.31 -9.43 -2.34
C TRP A 107 -9.47 -8.91 -1.17
N LEU A 108 -8.87 -9.81 -0.39
CA LEU A 108 -8.07 -9.46 0.77
C LEU A 108 -6.59 -9.72 0.50
N PRO A 109 -5.70 -8.78 0.83
CA PRO A 109 -4.28 -8.95 0.59
C PRO A 109 -3.67 -10.00 1.52
N ASP A 110 -4.35 -10.41 2.59
CA ASP A 110 -3.87 -11.36 3.62
C ASP A 110 -3.32 -12.65 3.02
N ARG A 111 -3.95 -13.18 1.96
CA ARG A 111 -3.45 -14.39 1.28
C ARG A 111 -2.12 -14.15 0.56
N MET A 112 -2.00 -13.03 -0.16
CA MET A 112 -0.74 -12.63 -0.81
C MET A 112 0.38 -12.53 0.22
N TRP A 113 0.10 -11.85 1.32
CA TRP A 113 1.03 -11.67 2.43
C TRP A 113 1.45 -13.00 3.08
N GLN A 114 0.50 -13.92 3.32
CA GLN A 114 0.81 -15.25 3.86
C GLN A 114 1.71 -16.06 2.93
N GLU A 115 1.46 -16.02 1.62
CA GLU A 115 2.30 -16.68 0.62
C GLU A 115 3.71 -16.09 0.59
N ASP A 116 3.84 -14.76 0.64
CA ASP A 116 5.13 -14.09 0.72
C ASP A 116 5.89 -14.54 1.97
N ALA A 117 5.25 -14.52 3.15
CA ALA A 117 5.86 -14.97 4.39
C ALA A 117 6.30 -16.45 4.34
N ALA A 118 5.46 -17.33 3.78
CA ALA A 118 5.78 -18.76 3.61
C ALA A 118 6.95 -18.99 2.65
N ALA A 119 7.12 -18.13 1.66
CA ALA A 119 8.27 -18.11 0.74
C ALA A 119 9.48 -17.34 1.31
N GLY A 120 9.43 -16.90 2.56
CA GLY A 120 10.49 -16.12 3.22
C GLY A 120 10.67 -14.71 2.64
N GLN A 121 9.65 -14.19 1.95
CA GLN A 121 9.58 -12.83 1.40
C GLN A 121 8.86 -11.88 2.37
N VAL A 122 8.97 -10.58 2.10
CA VAL A 122 8.29 -9.51 2.84
C VAL A 122 7.66 -8.57 1.81
N GLY A 123 6.34 -8.62 1.69
CA GLY A 123 5.55 -7.83 0.72
C GLY A 123 5.55 -8.42 -0.69
N ALA A 124 4.73 -7.81 -1.56
CA ALA A 124 4.37 -8.29 -2.90
C ALA A 124 5.52 -8.35 -3.92
N THR A 125 6.76 -8.12 -3.49
CA THR A 125 7.93 -8.04 -4.34
C THR A 125 9.07 -8.86 -3.74
N TRP A 126 10.07 -9.16 -4.59
CA TRP A 126 11.22 -9.93 -4.15
C TRP A 126 12.00 -9.20 -3.05
N THR A 127 12.64 -9.99 -2.17
CA THR A 127 13.58 -9.66 -1.06
C THR A 127 14.68 -8.58 -1.29
N GLY A 128 14.63 -7.80 -2.36
CA GLY A 128 15.53 -6.71 -2.72
C GLY A 128 14.95 -5.29 -2.64
N GLU A 129 13.74 -5.07 -2.12
CA GLU A 129 13.15 -3.71 -2.05
C GLU A 129 13.90 -2.73 -1.16
N PHE A 130 13.93 -1.47 -1.57
CA PHE A 130 14.59 -0.41 -0.82
C PHE A 130 13.79 -0.03 0.42
N LEU A 131 14.40 -0.23 1.58
CA LEU A 131 13.93 0.41 2.80
C LEU A 131 14.32 1.89 2.79
N PRO A 132 13.53 2.76 3.45
CA PRO A 132 13.98 4.11 3.75
C PRO A 132 15.36 4.11 4.40
N LEU A 133 16.17 5.14 4.10
CA LEU A 133 17.52 5.28 4.67
C LEU A 133 17.54 5.36 6.19
N THR A 134 16.40 5.64 6.81
CA THR A 134 16.21 5.74 8.26
C THR A 134 15.95 4.39 8.94
N VAL A 135 15.73 3.32 8.16
CA VAL A 135 15.51 1.97 8.69
C VAL A 135 16.85 1.31 8.94
N GLY A 136 17.13 0.99 10.21
CA GLY A 136 18.34 0.30 10.64
C GLY A 136 18.21 -1.23 10.63
N GLU A 137 16.98 -1.73 10.61
CA GLU A 137 16.69 -3.17 10.60
C GLU A 137 16.98 -3.81 9.23
N GLN A 138 17.36 -5.09 9.26
CA GLN A 138 17.52 -5.89 8.07
C GLN A 138 16.17 -6.24 7.44
N ARG A 139 16.09 -6.13 6.10
CA ARG A 139 14.87 -6.42 5.31
C ARG A 139 14.24 -7.76 5.62
N TRP A 140 15.07 -8.80 5.74
CA TRP A 140 14.62 -10.16 6.01
C TRP A 140 14.11 -10.37 7.43
N ALA A 141 14.40 -9.44 8.36
CA ALA A 141 13.95 -9.51 9.74
C ALA A 141 12.56 -8.86 9.94
N LEU A 142 12.09 -8.04 8.98
CA LEU A 142 10.73 -7.52 8.99
C LEU A 142 9.71 -8.68 9.04
N GLY A 143 8.66 -8.55 9.85
CA GLY A 143 7.69 -9.63 10.07
C GLY A 143 8.17 -10.78 10.96
N ARG A 144 9.37 -10.71 11.54
CA ARG A 144 9.88 -11.73 12.46
C ARG A 144 9.99 -11.20 13.87
N PRO A 145 9.99 -12.06 14.90
CA PRO A 145 10.30 -11.63 16.26
C PRO A 145 11.61 -10.84 16.30
N ARG A 146 11.69 -9.83 17.16
CA ARG A 146 12.90 -9.01 17.28
C ARG A 146 13.99 -9.80 18.00
N ASP A 147 15.15 -9.96 17.36
CA ASP A 147 16.31 -10.59 17.99
C ASP A 147 16.77 -9.78 19.21
N GLY A 148 16.92 -10.45 20.35
CA GLY A 148 17.33 -9.81 21.61
C GLY A 148 16.25 -8.92 22.24
N ALA A 149 14.98 -9.15 21.93
CA ALA A 149 13.86 -8.47 22.58
C ALA A 149 13.90 -8.64 24.11
N ILE A 150 13.71 -7.54 24.83
CA ILE A 150 13.67 -7.49 26.29
C ILE A 150 12.45 -6.69 26.74
N ASP A 151 11.95 -6.98 27.92
CA ASP A 151 10.87 -6.19 28.51
C ASP A 151 11.37 -4.78 28.86
N GLY A 152 10.73 -3.78 28.27
CA GLY A 152 10.93 -2.37 28.58
C GLY A 152 10.05 -1.90 29.73
N GLN A 153 10.32 -0.69 30.22
CA GLN A 153 9.41 -0.03 31.16
C GLN A 153 8.17 0.49 30.43
N PRO A 154 6.96 0.31 30.96
CA PRO A 154 5.75 0.89 30.39
C PRO A 154 5.77 2.41 30.48
N LEU A 155 5.11 3.07 29.52
CA LEU A 155 4.84 4.50 29.58
C LEU A 155 4.10 4.84 30.87
N GLN A 156 4.67 5.75 31.65
CA GLN A 156 4.13 6.22 32.92
C GLN A 156 4.37 7.74 33.02
N PRO A 157 3.33 8.54 33.32
CA PRO A 157 1.91 8.18 33.34
C PRO A 157 1.43 7.73 31.96
N THR A 158 0.43 6.85 31.94
CA THR A 158 -0.09 6.26 30.70
C THR A 158 -0.83 7.31 29.86
N PRO A 159 -0.36 7.65 28.65
CA PRO A 159 -1.04 8.63 27.81
C PRO A 159 -2.33 8.02 27.23
N GLN A 160 -3.41 8.80 27.28
CA GLN A 160 -4.68 8.45 26.65
C GLN A 160 -4.72 8.96 25.21
N VAL A 161 -5.23 8.13 24.32
CA VAL A 161 -5.39 8.44 22.89
C VAL A 161 -6.83 8.13 22.51
N ALA A 162 -7.48 9.03 21.79
CA ALA A 162 -8.79 8.81 21.17
C ALA A 162 -8.68 9.14 19.69
N LEU A 163 -8.97 8.16 18.82
CA LEU A 163 -8.89 8.33 17.37
C LEU A 163 -10.16 9.00 16.84
N ASP A 164 -10.06 10.25 16.40
CA ASP A 164 -11.19 11.02 15.88
C ASP A 164 -11.48 10.68 14.40
N GLN A 165 -10.40 10.48 13.64
CA GLN A 165 -10.49 10.21 12.21
C GLN A 165 -9.28 9.39 11.75
N VAL A 166 -9.52 8.34 10.97
CA VAL A 166 -8.47 7.57 10.29
C VAL A 166 -8.70 7.67 8.78
N THR A 167 -7.62 7.84 8.04
CA THR A 167 -7.57 7.80 6.57
C THR A 167 -6.51 6.80 6.13
N TYR A 168 -6.44 6.52 4.83
CA TYR A 168 -5.37 5.65 4.30
C TYR A 168 -3.97 6.25 4.47
N ASP A 169 -3.87 7.58 4.50
CA ASP A 169 -2.63 8.35 4.55
C ASP A 169 -2.37 9.02 5.90
N GLY A 170 -3.18 8.78 6.93
CA GLY A 170 -3.02 9.47 8.20
C GLY A 170 -4.07 9.20 9.26
N LEU A 171 -3.97 9.96 10.35
CA LEU A 171 -4.95 9.97 11.43
C LEU A 171 -5.06 11.36 12.07
N THR A 172 -6.17 11.59 12.74
CA THR A 172 -6.38 12.67 13.71
C THR A 172 -6.79 12.03 15.04
N ALA A 173 -6.17 12.47 16.12
CA ALA A 173 -6.42 11.96 17.46
C ALA A 173 -6.42 13.07 18.51
N ALA A 174 -7.31 12.96 19.47
CA ALA A 174 -7.21 13.67 20.74
C ALA A 174 -6.31 12.86 21.67
N VAL A 175 -5.33 13.51 22.29
CA VAL A 175 -4.37 12.86 23.19
C VAL A 175 -4.29 13.62 24.50
N SER A 176 -4.16 12.90 25.61
CA SER A 176 -4.01 13.47 26.95
C SER A 176 -2.92 12.74 27.72
N SER A 177 -1.98 13.48 28.30
CA SER A 177 -0.90 12.92 29.11
C SER A 177 -0.45 13.90 30.18
N GLU A 178 -0.15 13.41 31.38
CA GLU A 178 0.42 14.25 32.44
C GLU A 178 1.94 14.48 32.28
N ALA A 179 2.60 13.76 31.38
CA ALA A 179 4.02 13.91 31.08
C ALA A 179 4.30 13.99 29.57
N PRO A 180 5.41 14.64 29.16
CA PRO A 180 5.83 14.62 27.76
C PRO A 180 6.10 13.19 27.29
N TRP A 181 5.68 12.89 26.07
CA TRP A 181 5.83 11.57 25.45
C TRP A 181 5.89 11.69 23.93
N SER A 182 6.20 10.60 23.24
CA SER A 182 6.23 10.58 21.78
C SER A 182 5.14 9.68 21.24
N LEU A 183 4.27 10.23 20.38
CA LEU A 183 3.31 9.45 19.61
C LEU A 183 4.01 8.92 18.36
N ARG A 184 3.87 7.61 18.12
CA ARG A 184 4.47 6.92 16.97
C ARG A 184 3.36 6.32 16.13
N LEU A 185 3.47 6.46 14.81
CA LEU A 185 2.60 5.76 13.88
C LEU A 185 3.34 4.54 13.34
N HIS A 186 2.67 3.38 13.26
CA HIS A 186 3.21 2.17 12.64
C HIS A 186 3.35 2.32 11.10
N GLN A 187 4.17 3.27 10.68
CA GLN A 187 4.47 3.66 9.30
C GLN A 187 5.92 4.08 9.20
N PHE A 188 6.58 3.72 8.11
CA PHE A 188 7.95 4.18 7.84
C PHE A 188 8.01 5.70 7.69
N HIS A 189 9.03 6.30 8.30
CA HIS A 189 9.30 7.72 8.15
C HIS A 189 9.91 8.02 6.77
N LEU A 190 9.04 8.43 5.85
CA LEU A 190 9.37 8.96 4.53
C LEU A 190 9.26 10.50 4.48
N PRO A 191 10.02 11.17 3.60
CA PRO A 191 9.77 12.57 3.28
C PRO A 191 8.32 12.74 2.79
N GLY A 192 7.55 13.61 3.46
CA GLY A 192 6.12 13.82 3.16
C GLY A 192 5.20 13.68 4.38
N TRP A 193 5.66 13.00 5.44
CA TRP A 193 4.93 12.98 6.71
C TRP A 193 4.94 14.35 7.37
N ASN A 194 3.74 14.87 7.64
CA ASN A 194 3.53 16.12 8.36
C ASN A 194 2.75 15.84 9.64
N ALA A 195 3.12 16.53 10.73
CA ALA A 195 2.35 16.55 11.95
C ALA A 195 1.86 17.97 12.25
N THR A 196 0.65 18.08 12.80
CA THR A 196 0.19 19.30 13.46
C THR A 196 -0.29 18.97 14.86
N VAL A 197 0.14 19.76 15.84
CA VAL A 197 -0.28 19.70 17.24
C VAL A 197 -1.02 21.00 17.54
N ASP A 198 -2.30 20.90 17.91
CA ASP A 198 -3.21 22.04 18.14
C ASP A 198 -3.26 23.02 16.95
N GLY A 199 -3.17 22.47 15.73
CA GLY A 199 -3.15 23.23 14.48
C GLY A 199 -1.80 23.87 14.12
N ALA A 200 -0.81 23.83 15.01
CA ALA A 200 0.55 24.29 14.73
C ALA A 200 1.39 23.15 14.13
N ALA A 201 2.24 23.45 13.14
CA ALA A 201 3.14 22.45 12.56
C ALA A 201 4.13 21.93 13.61
N ALA A 202 4.24 20.62 13.72
CA ALA A 202 5.20 19.94 14.59
C ALA A 202 6.15 19.07 13.74
N PRO A 203 7.44 19.00 14.09
CA PRO A 203 8.39 18.19 13.34
C PRO A 203 8.10 16.70 13.54
N THR A 204 8.21 15.95 12.46
CA THR A 204 8.25 14.49 12.47
C THR A 204 9.69 14.01 12.35
N TYR A 205 9.99 12.85 12.94
CA TYR A 205 11.32 12.24 12.86
C TYR A 205 11.24 10.70 12.96
N PRO A 206 12.22 9.96 12.42
CA PRO A 206 12.25 8.50 12.51
C PRO A 206 12.67 8.04 13.91
N THR A 207 12.02 7.00 14.46
CA THR A 207 12.49 6.32 15.69
C THR A 207 12.49 4.80 15.57
N GLY A 208 13.30 4.17 16.43
CA GLY A 208 13.45 2.71 16.47
C GLY A 208 14.18 2.13 15.26
N GLU A 209 14.37 0.81 15.28
CA GLU A 209 15.07 0.06 14.23
C GLU A 209 14.31 0.11 12.89
N LEU A 210 12.99 0.25 12.96
CA LEU A 210 12.10 0.40 11.80
C LEU A 210 12.01 1.84 11.28
N GLY A 211 12.61 2.83 11.96
CA GLY A 211 12.55 4.24 11.53
C GLY A 211 11.11 4.75 11.38
N LEU A 212 10.27 4.54 12.40
CA LEU A 212 8.85 4.87 12.41
C LEU A 212 8.59 6.37 12.54
N VAL A 213 7.51 6.86 11.92
CA VAL A 213 7.07 8.26 12.03
C VAL A 213 6.73 8.58 13.48
N THR A 214 7.41 9.58 14.03
CA THR A 214 7.27 9.98 15.43
C THR A 214 7.07 11.48 15.54
N VAL A 215 6.21 11.91 16.47
CA VAL A 215 6.04 13.31 16.87
C VAL A 215 6.09 13.40 18.40
N ASP A 216 6.80 14.40 18.92
CA ASP A 216 6.85 14.67 20.35
C ASP A 216 5.68 15.52 20.80
N LEU A 217 5.11 15.15 21.92
CA LEU A 217 3.95 15.79 22.52
C LEU A 217 4.31 16.29 23.93
N PRO A 218 4.03 17.56 24.25
CA PRO A 218 4.15 18.04 25.62
C PRO A 218 3.09 17.38 26.52
N ALA A 219 3.26 17.55 27.84
CA ALA A 219 2.23 17.20 28.79
C ALA A 219 1.01 18.12 28.61
N GLY A 220 -0.18 17.56 28.69
CA GLY A 220 -1.45 18.23 28.51
C GLY A 220 -2.39 17.47 27.59
N GLU A 221 -3.47 18.15 27.21
CA GLU A 221 -4.43 17.70 26.21
C GLU A 221 -4.10 18.37 24.88
N HIS A 222 -3.99 17.57 23.81
CA HIS A 222 -3.63 18.05 22.49
C HIS A 222 -4.48 17.38 21.41
N SER A 223 -4.74 18.12 20.32
CA SER A 223 -5.24 17.55 19.07
C SER A 223 -4.08 17.34 18.12
N VAL A 224 -3.86 16.09 17.70
CA VAL A 224 -2.73 15.70 16.85
C VAL A 224 -3.25 15.18 15.53
N ARG A 225 -2.72 15.71 14.42
CA ARG A 225 -2.94 15.17 13.08
C ARG A 225 -1.60 14.74 12.50
N LEU A 226 -1.52 13.48 12.08
CA LEU A 226 -0.41 12.92 11.31
C LEU A 226 -0.93 12.57 9.92
N ALA A 227 -0.33 13.13 8.87
CA ALA A 227 -0.76 12.85 7.51
C ALA A 227 0.43 12.82 6.55
N PHE A 228 0.42 11.85 5.65
CA PHE A 228 1.35 11.75 4.54
C PHE A 228 0.87 12.66 3.40
N GLY A 229 1.73 13.58 2.96
CA GLY A 229 1.42 14.54 1.92
C GLY A 229 2.55 14.73 0.94
N ASP A 230 2.35 15.67 0.02
CA ASP A 230 3.32 15.96 -1.02
C ASP A 230 4.60 16.59 -0.47
N THR A 231 5.73 16.10 -0.96
CA THR A 231 7.05 16.73 -0.79
C THR A 231 7.19 17.99 -1.66
N ALA A 232 8.14 18.85 -1.32
CA ALA A 232 8.46 20.03 -2.14
C ALA A 232 8.83 19.66 -3.59
N ALA A 233 9.48 18.51 -3.81
CA ALA A 233 9.82 18.02 -5.14
C ALA A 233 8.56 17.60 -5.94
N GLN A 234 7.62 16.90 -5.30
CA GLN A 234 6.34 16.55 -5.91
C GLN A 234 5.51 17.80 -6.24
N GLN A 235 5.45 18.78 -5.33
CA GLN A 235 4.76 20.05 -5.57
C GLN A 235 5.38 20.81 -6.76
N ALA A 236 6.72 20.91 -6.83
CA ALA A 236 7.40 21.54 -7.95
C ALA A 236 7.12 20.79 -9.28
N GLY A 237 7.15 19.46 -9.26
CA GLY A 237 6.81 18.62 -10.41
C GLY A 237 5.37 18.81 -10.88
N ALA A 238 4.43 18.93 -9.94
CA ALA A 238 3.02 19.20 -10.23
C ALA A 238 2.85 20.58 -10.88
N VAL A 239 3.49 21.63 -10.34
CA VAL A 239 3.46 22.99 -10.91
C VAL A 239 4.01 23.01 -12.33
N ILE A 240 5.17 22.39 -12.57
CA ILE A 240 5.78 22.32 -13.90
C ILE A 240 4.86 21.58 -14.88
N SER A 241 4.28 20.47 -14.45
CA SER A 241 3.39 19.66 -15.30
C SER A 241 2.11 20.41 -15.65
N LEU A 242 1.48 21.08 -14.68
CA LEU A 242 0.28 21.88 -14.89
C LEU A 242 0.55 23.09 -15.78
N ALA A 243 1.67 23.79 -15.57
CA ALA A 243 2.08 24.90 -16.43
C ALA A 243 2.34 24.43 -17.88
N GLY A 244 3.02 23.29 -18.04
CA GLY A 244 3.26 22.68 -19.34
C GLY A 244 1.97 22.26 -20.05
N LEU A 245 1.03 21.65 -19.32
CA LEU A 245 -0.28 21.30 -19.84
C LEU A 245 -1.08 22.54 -20.24
N ALA A 246 -1.13 23.56 -19.38
CA ALA A 246 -1.85 24.81 -19.67
C ALA A 246 -1.28 25.51 -20.93
N ALA A 247 0.05 25.55 -21.07
CA ALA A 247 0.70 26.09 -22.26
C ALA A 247 0.34 25.28 -23.51
N TRP A 248 0.34 23.94 -23.42
CA TRP A 248 -0.04 23.07 -24.53
C TRP A 248 -1.51 23.27 -24.94
N LEU A 249 -2.43 23.28 -23.97
CA LEU A 249 -3.85 23.56 -24.21
C LEU A 249 -4.03 24.93 -24.87
N ALA A 250 -3.38 25.98 -24.36
CA ALA A 250 -3.43 27.31 -24.95
C ALA A 250 -2.93 27.30 -26.40
N LEU A 251 -1.83 26.62 -26.70
CA LEU A 251 -1.32 26.51 -28.08
C LEU A 251 -2.29 25.78 -29.01
N VAL A 252 -2.91 24.69 -28.55
CA VAL A 252 -3.92 23.96 -29.33
C VAL A 252 -5.14 24.83 -29.63
N TRP A 253 -5.62 25.60 -28.66
CA TRP A 253 -6.81 26.43 -28.84
C TRP A 253 -6.54 27.71 -29.63
N LEU A 254 -5.38 28.34 -29.44
CA LEU A 254 -4.99 29.58 -30.12
C LEU A 254 -4.46 29.34 -31.54
N ARG A 255 -3.72 28.24 -31.76
CA ARG A 255 -3.03 27.98 -33.05
C ARG A 255 -3.45 26.68 -33.73
N GLY A 256 -4.06 25.74 -33.02
CA GLY A 256 -4.51 24.48 -33.58
C GLY A 256 -5.66 24.66 -34.57
N ARG A 257 -5.43 24.26 -35.83
CA ARG A 257 -6.43 24.27 -36.90
C ARG A 257 -7.12 22.92 -37.11
N GLN A 258 -6.56 21.84 -36.56
CA GLN A 258 -7.11 20.50 -36.69
C GLN A 258 -8.19 20.23 -35.64
N ARG A 259 -9.37 19.75 -36.08
CA ARG A 259 -10.49 19.41 -35.18
C ARG A 259 -10.15 18.27 -34.22
N SER A 260 -9.40 17.28 -34.69
CA SER A 260 -8.93 16.15 -33.87
C SER A 260 -8.08 16.64 -32.69
N LEU A 261 -7.12 17.53 -32.92
CA LEU A 261 -6.26 18.08 -31.87
C LEU A 261 -7.05 18.83 -30.80
N ARG A 262 -8.07 19.61 -31.19
CA ARG A 262 -8.96 20.28 -30.24
C ARG A 262 -9.79 19.28 -29.43
N ALA A 263 -10.35 18.25 -30.08
CA ALA A 263 -11.07 17.20 -29.38
C ALA A 263 -10.17 16.46 -28.37
N THR A 264 -8.94 16.10 -28.76
CA THR A 264 -7.94 15.51 -27.86
C THR A 264 -7.64 16.44 -26.68
N SER A 265 -7.49 17.75 -26.92
CA SER A 265 -7.23 18.71 -25.84
C SER A 265 -8.35 18.81 -24.81
N VAL A 266 -9.62 18.66 -25.23
CA VAL A 266 -10.76 18.58 -24.31
C VAL A 266 -10.65 17.34 -23.44
N VAL A 267 -10.38 16.17 -24.05
CA VAL A 267 -10.25 14.91 -23.32
C VAL A 267 -9.11 14.98 -22.31
N VAL A 268 -7.92 15.46 -22.72
CA VAL A 268 -6.76 15.61 -21.83
C VAL A 268 -7.05 16.61 -20.71
N GLY A 269 -7.71 17.74 -21.02
CA GLY A 269 -8.11 18.71 -20.02
C GLY A 269 -9.08 18.13 -18.98
N VAL A 270 -10.06 17.34 -19.41
CA VAL A 270 -10.99 16.64 -18.51
C VAL A 270 -10.25 15.62 -17.64
N LEU A 271 -9.36 14.81 -18.22
CA LEU A 271 -8.56 13.85 -17.45
C LEU A 271 -7.69 14.56 -16.40
N ALA A 272 -7.06 15.68 -16.76
CA ALA A 272 -6.28 16.48 -15.82
C ALA A 272 -7.13 17.07 -14.69
N LEU A 273 -8.36 17.51 -14.99
CA LEU A 273 -9.31 17.97 -13.97
C LEU A 273 -9.75 16.84 -13.03
N LEU A 274 -9.98 15.64 -13.55
CA LEU A 274 -10.32 14.48 -12.72
C LEU A 274 -9.15 14.08 -11.79
N LEU A 275 -7.92 14.08 -12.31
CA LEU A 275 -6.72 13.87 -11.51
C LEU A 275 -6.54 14.95 -10.42
N ALA A 276 -6.78 16.21 -10.76
CA ALA A 276 -6.72 17.32 -9.80
C ALA A 276 -7.83 17.23 -8.74
N ALA A 277 -9.03 16.78 -9.11
CA ALA A 277 -10.10 16.55 -8.14
C ALA A 277 -9.72 15.44 -7.15
N ASN A 278 -9.14 14.34 -7.65
CA ASN A 278 -8.65 13.25 -6.80
C ASN A 278 -7.56 13.73 -5.83
N SER A 279 -6.60 14.56 -6.28
CA SER A 279 -5.55 15.11 -5.40
C SER A 279 -6.07 16.10 -4.37
N LEU A 280 -7.24 16.71 -4.60
CA LEU A 280 -7.94 17.57 -3.63
C LEU A 280 -8.79 16.76 -2.63
N GLY A 281 -8.65 15.43 -2.62
CA GLY A 281 -9.36 14.54 -1.71
C GLY A 281 -10.73 14.10 -2.21
N ALA A 282 -11.08 14.36 -3.48
CA ALA A 282 -12.33 13.81 -4.03
C ALA A 282 -12.25 12.27 -4.06
N GLY A 283 -13.10 11.61 -3.28
CA GLY A 283 -13.11 10.15 -3.15
C GLY A 283 -12.19 9.61 -2.05
N GLN A 284 -11.50 10.47 -1.30
CA GLN A 284 -10.83 10.02 -0.07
C GLN A 284 -11.88 9.54 0.93
N THR A 285 -11.67 8.33 1.43
CA THR A 285 -12.47 7.75 2.48
C THR A 285 -11.81 8.01 3.83
N SER A 286 -12.63 8.35 4.81
CA SER A 286 -12.23 8.43 6.21
C SER A 286 -13.30 7.79 7.06
N TRP A 287 -12.91 7.25 8.19
CA TRP A 287 -13.83 6.68 9.17
C TRP A 287 -13.40 7.11 10.57
N THR A 288 -14.35 7.01 11.50
CA THR A 288 -14.13 7.29 12.92
C THR A 288 -14.25 5.96 13.66
N PRO A 289 -13.11 5.39 14.13
CA PRO A 289 -13.11 4.18 14.93
C PRO A 289 -13.97 4.34 16.19
N GLN A 290 -14.64 3.27 16.62
CA GLN A 290 -15.37 3.20 17.88
C GLN A 290 -14.37 3.10 19.05
N PRO A 291 -14.43 3.98 20.06
CA PRO A 291 -13.53 3.91 21.20
C PRO A 291 -13.71 2.62 22.00
N ALA A 292 -12.61 1.99 22.40
CA ALA A 292 -12.60 0.80 23.24
C ALA A 292 -11.96 1.08 24.61
N ASN A 293 -10.84 1.81 24.64
CA ASN A 293 -10.12 2.27 25.83
C ASN A 293 -9.90 1.18 26.90
N ALA A 294 -9.46 -0.01 26.47
CA ALA A 294 -9.19 -1.12 27.38
C ALA A 294 -7.69 -1.41 27.46
N ALA A 295 -7.11 -1.33 28.65
CA ALA A 295 -5.72 -1.74 28.86
C ALA A 295 -5.62 -3.27 28.86
N ILE A 296 -4.60 -3.79 28.21
CA ILE A 296 -4.26 -5.21 28.17
C ILE A 296 -2.94 -5.38 28.92
N GLU A 297 -3.06 -5.71 30.22
CA GLU A 297 -1.95 -5.66 31.17
C GLU A 297 -1.16 -4.33 31.05
N ASP A 298 0.18 -4.40 31.09
CA ASP A 298 1.07 -3.27 30.85
C ASP A 298 1.64 -3.28 29.42
N VAL A 299 1.07 -4.10 28.53
CA VAL A 299 1.57 -4.34 27.17
C VAL A 299 1.04 -3.28 26.20
N ALA A 300 -0.28 -3.09 26.19
CA ALA A 300 -0.95 -2.24 25.22
C ALA A 300 -2.29 -1.71 25.73
N ILE A 301 -2.83 -0.70 25.05
CA ILE A 301 -4.23 -0.27 25.16
C ILE A 301 -4.92 -0.57 23.84
N LEU A 302 -6.08 -1.23 23.87
CA LEU A 302 -7.02 -1.21 22.75
C LEU A 302 -7.70 0.15 22.73
N VAL A 303 -7.20 1.06 21.91
CA VAL A 303 -7.67 2.45 21.84
C VAL A 303 -9.06 2.50 21.20
N ALA A 304 -9.20 1.84 20.05
CA ALA A 304 -10.43 1.86 19.28
C ALA A 304 -10.56 0.61 18.41
N THR A 305 -11.74 0.41 17.85
CA THR A 305 -12.04 -0.64 16.89
C THR A 305 -12.86 -0.12 15.71
N ASP A 306 -12.78 -0.79 14.58
CA ASP A 306 -13.73 -0.65 13.48
C ASP A 306 -14.21 -2.03 13.06
N ALA A 307 -15.49 -2.20 12.75
CA ALA A 307 -16.06 -3.49 12.41
C ALA A 307 -17.10 -3.34 11.29
N ARG A 308 -17.01 -4.19 10.27
CA ARG A 308 -17.95 -4.22 9.15
C ARG A 308 -18.16 -5.62 8.59
N THR A 309 -19.38 -5.88 8.14
CA THR A 309 -19.71 -7.11 7.40
C THR A 309 -19.49 -6.91 5.90
N LEU A 310 -18.76 -7.80 5.26
CA LEU A 310 -18.65 -7.90 3.81
C LEU A 310 -19.52 -9.05 3.32
N SER A 311 -20.82 -8.78 3.17
CA SER A 311 -21.84 -9.81 2.92
C SER A 311 -21.56 -10.63 1.64
N ASP A 312 -21.07 -9.99 0.58
CA ASP A 312 -20.74 -10.66 -0.69
C ASP A 312 -19.58 -11.66 -0.56
N LEU A 313 -18.75 -11.50 0.48
CA LEU A 313 -17.61 -12.35 0.78
C LEU A 313 -17.87 -13.29 1.95
N ASN A 314 -19.01 -13.15 2.64
CA ASN A 314 -19.35 -13.88 3.87
C ASN A 314 -18.25 -13.77 4.95
N VAL A 315 -17.72 -12.57 5.15
CA VAL A 315 -16.72 -12.29 6.19
C VAL A 315 -17.09 -11.05 7.00
N ALA A 316 -16.58 -11.00 8.24
CA ALA A 316 -16.53 -9.79 9.04
C ALA A 316 -15.08 -9.27 9.09
N GLU A 317 -14.89 -8.00 8.77
CA GLU A 317 -13.61 -7.32 8.89
C GLU A 317 -13.62 -6.48 10.16
N VAL A 318 -12.66 -6.70 11.04
CA VAL A 318 -12.50 -5.99 12.31
C VAL A 318 -11.09 -5.44 12.39
N THR A 319 -10.93 -4.13 12.57
CA THR A 319 -9.62 -3.52 12.81
C THR A 319 -9.52 -3.14 14.29
N LEU A 320 -8.49 -3.63 14.96
CA LEU A 320 -8.13 -3.27 16.33
C LEU A 320 -7.02 -2.21 16.28
N TYR A 321 -7.23 -1.07 16.95
CA TYR A 321 -6.21 -0.03 17.05
C TYR A 321 -5.52 -0.12 18.41
N TRP A 322 -4.28 -0.59 18.41
CA TRP A 322 -3.47 -0.78 19.60
C TRP A 322 -2.56 0.42 19.84
N GLN A 323 -2.41 0.81 21.10
CA GLN A 323 -1.33 1.67 21.57
C GLN A 323 -0.36 0.84 22.39
N ALA A 324 0.87 0.67 21.91
CA ALA A 324 1.89 -0.07 22.65
C ALA A 324 2.40 0.75 23.85
N LEU A 325 2.46 0.13 25.03
CA LEU A 325 2.89 0.77 26.28
C LEU A 325 4.36 0.49 26.61
N ARG A 326 4.89 -0.67 26.23
CA ARG A 326 6.29 -1.08 26.47
C ARG A 326 6.85 -1.92 25.34
N GLU A 327 8.17 -2.10 25.34
CA GLU A 327 8.80 -3.20 24.61
C GLU A 327 8.54 -4.52 25.36
N THR A 328 8.34 -5.62 24.62
CA THR A 328 8.07 -6.94 25.18
C THR A 328 9.18 -7.92 24.77
N SER A 329 9.57 -8.84 25.66
CA SER A 329 10.52 -9.91 25.33
C SER A 329 9.88 -11.13 24.67
N GLN A 330 8.55 -11.19 24.66
CA GLN A 330 7.77 -12.29 24.09
C GLN A 330 6.70 -11.75 23.14
N ASP A 331 6.32 -12.60 22.20
CA ASP A 331 5.23 -12.29 21.27
C ASP A 331 3.89 -12.73 21.85
N TYR A 332 2.94 -11.81 21.84
CA TYR A 332 1.55 -12.06 22.15
C TYR A 332 0.75 -12.20 20.86
N LYS A 333 -0.32 -12.99 20.93
CA LYS A 333 -1.28 -13.16 19.84
C LYS A 333 -2.52 -12.35 20.13
N ALA A 334 -3.07 -11.70 19.11
CA ALA A 334 -4.33 -11.00 19.17
C ALA A 334 -5.46 -11.91 18.67
N PHE A 335 -6.67 -11.69 19.17
CA PHE A 335 -7.85 -12.42 18.72
C PHE A 335 -9.07 -11.51 18.57
N VAL A 336 -9.96 -11.93 17.68
CA VAL A 336 -11.33 -11.42 17.56
C VAL A 336 -12.30 -12.60 17.49
N HIS A 337 -13.25 -12.64 18.40
CA HIS A 337 -14.25 -13.70 18.53
C HIS A 337 -15.64 -13.15 18.25
N LEU A 338 -16.38 -13.82 17.37
CA LEU A 338 -17.80 -13.62 17.14
C LEU A 338 -18.59 -14.58 18.03
N LEU A 339 -19.44 -14.04 18.90
CA LEU A 339 -20.19 -14.80 19.89
C LEU A 339 -21.68 -14.84 19.57
N GLY A 340 -22.28 -16.01 19.84
CA GLY A 340 -23.73 -16.18 19.86
C GLY A 340 -24.38 -15.60 21.12
N ALA A 341 -25.71 -15.59 21.14
CA ALA A 341 -26.49 -15.10 22.28
C ALA A 341 -26.27 -15.89 23.59
N ASP A 342 -25.79 -17.13 23.48
CA ASP A 342 -25.42 -18.00 24.60
C ASP A 342 -23.96 -17.81 25.07
N GLY A 343 -23.22 -16.90 24.43
CA GLY A 343 -21.80 -16.64 24.70
C GLY A 343 -20.84 -17.64 24.05
N SER A 344 -21.34 -18.59 23.25
CA SER A 344 -20.48 -19.53 22.51
C SER A 344 -19.74 -18.82 21.37
N VAL A 345 -18.49 -19.22 21.12
CA VAL A 345 -17.71 -18.72 19.98
C VAL A 345 -18.22 -19.41 18.72
N ILE A 346 -18.79 -18.62 17.81
CA ILE A 346 -19.33 -19.07 16.52
C ILE A 346 -18.25 -19.07 15.45
N ALA A 347 -17.48 -17.99 15.41
CA ALA A 347 -16.37 -17.79 14.50
C ALA A 347 -15.30 -16.96 15.20
N GLN A 348 -14.04 -17.12 14.79
CA GLN A 348 -12.93 -16.40 15.37
C GLN A 348 -11.79 -16.23 14.37
N GLN A 349 -10.96 -15.24 14.62
CA GLN A 349 -9.65 -15.13 14.02
C GLN A 349 -8.66 -14.82 15.15
N ASP A 350 -7.60 -15.63 15.22
CA ASP A 350 -6.53 -15.53 16.20
C ASP A 350 -5.20 -15.56 15.45
N GLY A 351 -4.24 -14.72 15.83
CA GLY A 351 -2.97 -14.66 15.10
C GLY A 351 -1.97 -13.69 15.69
N ASP A 352 -0.80 -13.65 15.05
CA ASP A 352 0.18 -12.60 15.32
C ASP A 352 -0.37 -11.26 14.80
N PRO A 353 -0.22 -10.16 15.55
CA PRO A 353 -0.73 -8.87 15.13
C PRO A 353 -0.25 -8.43 13.75
N VAL A 354 -1.11 -7.67 13.06
CA VAL A 354 -0.89 -7.16 11.71
C VAL A 354 -0.63 -8.31 10.73
N GLY A 355 -1.39 -9.41 10.85
CA GLY A 355 -1.25 -10.58 9.98
C GLY A 355 0.11 -11.27 10.06
N GLY A 356 0.85 -11.09 11.16
CA GLY A 356 2.20 -11.60 11.36
C GLY A 356 3.34 -10.70 10.87
N PHE A 357 3.06 -9.52 10.33
CA PHE A 357 4.10 -8.59 9.87
C PHE A 357 4.70 -7.74 10.99
N THR A 358 4.01 -7.69 12.14
CA THR A 358 4.47 -6.89 13.27
C THR A 358 4.22 -7.64 14.59
N PRO A 359 5.05 -8.67 14.89
CA PRO A 359 5.03 -9.33 16.20
C PRO A 359 5.22 -8.33 17.35
N THR A 360 4.65 -8.58 18.53
CA THR A 360 4.64 -7.59 19.62
C THR A 360 6.04 -7.26 20.14
N THR A 361 7.03 -8.16 19.98
CA THR A 361 8.45 -7.85 20.26
C THR A 361 9.02 -6.71 19.40
N ARG A 362 8.38 -6.38 18.27
CA ARG A 362 8.74 -5.23 17.42
C ARG A 362 8.05 -3.94 17.82
N TRP A 363 7.02 -4.00 18.66
CA TRP A 363 6.28 -2.81 19.08
C TRP A 363 7.19 -1.92 19.91
N ARG A 364 6.90 -0.63 19.85
CA ARG A 364 7.61 0.38 20.61
C ARG A 364 6.64 1.23 21.42
N PRO A 365 7.05 1.69 22.62
CA PRO A 365 6.21 2.56 23.43
C PRO A 365 5.68 3.77 22.65
N GLY A 366 4.38 4.05 22.76
CA GLY A 366 3.70 5.18 22.12
C GLY A 366 3.27 4.92 20.68
N GLU A 367 3.48 3.72 20.16
CA GLU A 367 3.11 3.32 18.81
C GLU A 367 1.63 3.00 18.68
N ILE A 368 0.99 3.56 17.64
CA ILE A 368 -0.36 3.23 17.21
C ILE A 368 -0.28 2.23 16.06
N ILE A 369 -0.81 1.03 16.29
CA ILE A 369 -0.81 -0.10 15.37
C ILE A 369 -2.25 -0.38 14.95
N ALA A 370 -2.50 -0.44 13.64
CA ALA A 370 -3.78 -0.90 13.09
C ALA A 370 -3.65 -2.39 12.74
N ASP A 371 -4.38 -3.22 13.47
CA ASP A 371 -4.34 -4.68 13.37
C ASP A 371 -5.66 -5.19 12.79
N ARG A 372 -5.63 -5.62 11.53
CA ARG A 372 -6.84 -6.04 10.80
C ARG A 372 -7.04 -7.55 10.90
N HIS A 373 -8.23 -7.93 11.35
CA HIS A 373 -8.71 -9.29 11.47
C HIS A 373 -9.87 -9.53 10.50
N VAL A 374 -9.84 -10.68 9.83
CA VAL A 374 -10.89 -11.11 8.91
C VAL A 374 -11.45 -12.43 9.43
N ILE A 375 -12.71 -12.40 9.85
CA ILE A 375 -13.42 -13.56 10.40
C ILE A 375 -14.31 -14.14 9.30
N SER A 376 -14.04 -15.37 8.90
CA SER A 376 -14.93 -16.12 8.01
C SER A 376 -16.23 -16.46 8.72
N LEU A 377 -17.36 -16.01 8.17
CA LEU A 377 -18.67 -16.30 8.73
C LEU A 377 -19.14 -17.67 8.23
N PRO A 378 -19.80 -18.50 9.07
CA PRO A 378 -20.45 -19.70 8.60
C PRO A 378 -21.51 -19.37 7.52
N PRO A 379 -21.63 -20.16 6.43
CA PRO A 379 -22.58 -19.88 5.36
C PRO A 379 -24.05 -20.05 5.80
N ASP A 380 -24.28 -20.82 6.85
CA ASP A 380 -25.57 -21.09 7.47
C ASP A 380 -25.82 -20.21 8.71
N LEU A 381 -24.99 -19.20 8.96
CA LEU A 381 -25.14 -18.29 10.09
C LEU A 381 -26.49 -17.55 9.97
N PRO A 382 -27.41 -17.71 10.94
CA PRO A 382 -28.70 -17.03 10.88
C PRO A 382 -28.54 -15.51 10.87
N PRO A 383 -29.48 -14.77 10.24
CA PRO A 383 -29.52 -13.33 10.36
C PRO A 383 -29.78 -12.93 11.81
N GLY A 384 -29.07 -11.91 12.30
CA GLY A 384 -29.19 -11.47 13.68
C GLY A 384 -28.04 -10.60 14.14
N GLU A 385 -28.10 -10.22 15.41
CA GLU A 385 -27.07 -9.46 16.09
C GLU A 385 -26.16 -10.41 16.87
N TYR A 386 -24.85 -10.28 16.66
CA TYR A 386 -23.82 -11.10 17.27
C TYR A 386 -22.83 -10.23 18.03
N SER A 387 -22.36 -10.71 19.19
CA SER A 387 -21.39 -9.94 19.98
C SER A 387 -19.97 -10.15 19.48
N LEU A 388 -19.17 -9.09 19.47
CA LEU A 388 -17.74 -9.17 19.15
C LEU A 388 -16.91 -8.99 20.42
N ARG A 389 -15.87 -9.80 20.54
CA ARG A 389 -14.92 -9.77 21.64
C ARG A 389 -13.50 -9.77 21.11
N ALA A 390 -12.60 -9.01 21.73
CA ALA A 390 -11.20 -8.98 21.34
C ALA A 390 -10.27 -9.00 22.56
N GLY A 391 -9.00 -9.30 22.32
CA GLY A 391 -7.99 -9.29 23.37
C GLY A 391 -6.65 -9.83 22.87
N MET A 392 -5.76 -10.11 23.82
CA MET A 392 -4.48 -10.76 23.56
C MET A 392 -4.27 -11.95 24.48
N TYR A 393 -3.43 -12.88 24.03
CA TYR A 393 -3.01 -14.03 24.83
C TYR A 393 -1.52 -14.34 24.61
N GLN A 394 -0.92 -14.89 25.65
CA GLN A 394 0.38 -15.58 25.55
C GLN A 394 0.14 -17.05 25.21
N THR A 395 1.10 -17.69 24.53
CA THR A 395 0.97 -19.08 24.06
C THR A 395 1.59 -20.13 24.97
N ASP A 396 2.53 -19.77 25.85
CA ASP A 396 3.27 -20.72 26.69
C ASP A 396 3.49 -20.19 28.14
N PRO A 397 2.71 -20.67 29.13
CA PRO A 397 1.47 -21.43 28.98
C PRO A 397 0.35 -20.56 28.37
N PRO A 398 -0.61 -21.17 27.65
CA PRO A 398 -1.68 -20.42 27.01
C PRO A 398 -2.58 -19.72 28.05
N ARG A 399 -2.67 -18.40 27.97
CA ARG A 399 -3.48 -17.58 28.88
C ARG A 399 -3.84 -16.24 28.23
N ASN A 400 -5.10 -15.82 28.38
CA ASN A 400 -5.52 -14.45 28.06
C ASN A 400 -4.80 -13.46 28.99
N LEU A 401 -4.38 -12.33 28.42
CA LEU A 401 -3.88 -11.23 29.22
C LEU A 401 -5.03 -10.54 29.93
N THR A 402 -4.84 -10.18 31.20
CA THR A 402 -5.90 -9.53 31.96
C THR A 402 -6.17 -8.13 31.42
N ILE A 403 -7.43 -7.71 31.46
CA ILE A 403 -7.83 -6.41 30.93
C ILE A 403 -8.30 -5.44 32.01
N ASP A 404 -8.23 -4.14 31.73
CA ASP A 404 -8.83 -3.07 32.53
C ASP A 404 -9.66 -2.17 31.61
N PRO A 405 -10.99 -2.04 31.80
CA PRO A 405 -11.80 -2.62 32.89
C PRO A 405 -11.91 -4.15 32.82
N ALA A 406 -11.76 -4.80 33.98
CA ALA A 406 -11.78 -6.25 34.08
C ALA A 406 -13.13 -6.87 33.66
N THR A 407 -13.07 -7.96 32.90
CA THR A 407 -14.22 -8.80 32.52
C THR A 407 -14.03 -10.24 32.99
N PRO A 408 -15.11 -11.05 33.10
CA PRO A 408 -15.00 -12.42 33.61
C PRO A 408 -14.13 -13.37 32.77
N ASP A 409 -13.94 -13.07 31.48
CA ASP A 409 -13.24 -13.92 30.51
C ASP A 409 -11.98 -13.25 29.91
N ASP A 410 -11.57 -12.11 30.46
CA ASP A 410 -10.45 -11.29 29.98
C ASP A 410 -10.59 -10.92 28.48
N ARG A 411 -11.83 -10.65 28.05
CA ARG A 411 -12.13 -10.19 26.69
C ARG A 411 -12.78 -8.81 26.72
N VAL A 412 -12.31 -7.93 25.84
CA VAL A 412 -12.87 -6.60 25.65
C VAL A 412 -14.14 -6.71 24.82
N ASP A 413 -15.23 -6.07 25.29
CA ASP A 413 -16.44 -5.87 24.49
C ASP A 413 -16.18 -4.79 23.44
N ILE A 414 -16.19 -5.19 22.17
CA ILE A 414 -15.93 -4.28 21.04
C ILE A 414 -17.19 -4.04 20.20
N GLY A 415 -18.36 -4.29 20.78
CA GLY A 415 -19.67 -4.03 20.18
C GLY A 415 -20.33 -5.25 19.56
N THR A 416 -21.31 -5.01 18.69
CA THR A 416 -22.08 -6.04 18.01
C THR A 416 -21.98 -5.90 16.49
N LEU A 417 -22.16 -7.04 15.81
CA LEU A 417 -22.18 -7.15 14.36
C LEU A 417 -23.56 -7.61 13.90
N GLU A 418 -24.17 -6.84 13.02
CA GLU A 418 -25.42 -7.22 12.37
C GLU A 418 -25.12 -8.07 11.14
N ILE A 419 -25.67 -9.29 11.13
CA ILE A 419 -25.64 -10.20 9.98
C ILE A 419 -26.96 -10.07 9.24
N ALA A 420 -26.90 -9.48 8.05
CA ALA A 420 -28.05 -9.35 7.17
C ALA A 420 -28.43 -10.71 6.56
N GLY A 421 -29.74 -10.96 6.40
CA GLY A 421 -30.19 -12.15 5.68
C GLY A 421 -29.81 -12.10 4.20
N GLN A 422 -29.24 -13.20 3.70
CA GLN A 422 -28.99 -13.36 2.27
C GLN A 422 -30.35 -13.28 1.54
N ARG A 423 -30.45 -12.36 0.57
CA ARG A 423 -31.64 -12.17 -0.26
C ARG A 423 -31.72 -13.17 -1.40
#